data_AF-A0A510DXW0-F1
#
_entry.id   AF-A0A510DXW0-F1
#
_cell.length_a   1.000
_cell.length_b   1.000
_cell.length_c   1.000
_cell.angle_alpha   90.00
_cell.angle_beta   90.00
_cell.angle_gamma   90.00
#
_symmetry.space_group_name_H-M   'P 1'
#
loop_
_entity.id
_entity.type
_entity.pdbx_description
1 polymer ?
#
loop_
_entity_poly.entity_id
_entity_poly.type
_entity_poly.pdbx_seq_one_letter_code
_entity_poly.pdbx_strand_id
1 'polypeptide(L)'
;MIDPLNCDVFKRLTDGRLMIEVQGIRIFLKEEQTFGMVRDLTLKSTNYNLMCRIVFDERKEKVIIVSCKGFKSDIVKAMIEESMKRSGLLYVS
;
A
#
# COMPACT_ATOMS: atom_id res chain seq x y z
N MET A 1 3.07 15.90 6.90
CA MET A 1 2.15 15.04 6.13
C MET A 1 2.81 13.68 6.04
N ILE A 2 2.17 12.64 6.58
CA ILE A 2 2.72 11.28 6.61
C ILE A 2 2.45 10.61 5.26
N ASP A 3 3.47 9.99 4.66
CA ASP A 3 3.28 9.12 3.50
C ASP A 3 3.07 7.68 4.00
N PRO A 4 1.85 7.11 3.93
CA PRO A 4 1.58 5.75 4.39
C PRO A 4 2.25 4.67 3.51
N LEU A 5 2.81 5.05 2.36
CA LEU A 5 3.58 4.15 1.48
C LEU A 5 5.07 4.17 1.81
N ASN A 6 5.52 5.05 2.70
CA ASN A 6 6.88 5.02 3.23
C ASN A 6 6.98 3.97 4.35
N CYS A 7 7.03 2.70 3.96
CA CYS A 7 7.13 1.57 4.87
C CYS A 7 8.06 0.49 4.31
N ASP A 8 8.40 -0.51 5.13
CA ASP A 8 9.37 -1.56 4.80
C ASP A 8 8.93 -2.52 3.69
N VAL A 9 7.66 -2.50 3.31
CA VAL A 9 7.12 -3.32 2.21
C VAL A 9 7.40 -2.71 0.84
N PHE A 10 7.39 -1.38 0.73
CA PHE A 10 7.52 -0.70 -0.55
C PHE A 10 8.93 -0.15 -0.73
N LYS A 11 9.59 -0.58 -1.81
CA LYS A 11 10.79 0.10 -2.29
C LYS A 11 10.40 1.10 -3.38
N ARG A 12 10.57 2.39 -3.13
CA ARG A 12 10.38 3.44 -4.14
C ARG A 12 11.57 3.42 -5.12
N LEU A 13 11.28 3.28 -6.40
CA LEU A 13 12.26 3.28 -7.49
C LEU A 13 12.51 4.71 -7.98
N THR A 14 13.61 4.89 -8.72
CA THR A 14 14.01 6.19 -9.28
C THR A 14 13.03 6.75 -10.30
N ASP A 15 12.22 5.89 -10.92
CA ASP A 15 11.16 6.26 -11.87
C ASP A 15 9.81 6.55 -11.19
N GLY A 16 9.78 6.59 -9.85
CA GLY A 16 8.58 6.87 -9.07
C GLY A 16 7.65 5.68 -8.85
N ARG A 17 7.92 4.51 -9.46
CA ARG A 17 7.16 3.28 -9.16
C ARG A 17 7.52 2.73 -7.78
N LEU A 18 6.60 1.97 -7.21
CA LEU A 18 6.87 1.15 -6.03
C LEU A 18 7.19 -0.28 -6.47
N MET A 19 8.06 -0.94 -5.73
CA MET A 19 8.35 -2.36 -5.90
C MET A 19 8.07 -3.07 -4.58
N ILE A 20 7.32 -4.18 -4.66
CA ILE A 20 7.17 -5.15 -3.57
C ILE A 20 7.76 -6.48 -4.00
N GLU A 21 8.38 -7.20 -3.06
CA GLU A 21 8.91 -8.55 -3.31
C GLU A 21 8.11 -9.57 -2.50
N VAL A 22 7.46 -10.51 -3.19
CA VAL A 22 6.59 -11.52 -2.59
C VAL A 22 7.09 -12.90 -2.97
N GLN A 23 7.69 -13.62 -2.02
CA GLN A 23 8.24 -14.96 -2.24
C GLN A 23 9.19 -15.02 -3.45
N GLY A 24 10.12 -14.05 -3.55
CA GLY A 24 11.09 -13.93 -4.65
C GLY A 24 10.53 -13.33 -5.94
N ILE A 25 9.24 -12.97 -6.00
CA ILE A 25 8.61 -12.34 -7.17
C ILE A 25 8.56 -10.83 -6.96
N ARG A 26 9.11 -10.07 -7.92
CA ARG A 26 9.06 -8.60 -7.91
C ARG A 26 7.82 -8.11 -8.61
N ILE A 27 7.00 -7.35 -7.89
CA ILE A 27 5.79 -6.73 -8.42
C ILE A 27 6.01 -5.21 -8.42
N PHE A 28 5.83 -4.60 -9.58
CA PHE A 28 5.99 -3.16 -9.77
C PHE A 28 4.62 -2.50 -9.76
N LEU A 29 4.43 -1.49 -8.92
CA LEU A 29 3.17 -0.81 -8.70
C LEU A 29 3.28 0.65 -9.12
N LYS A 30 2.28 1.13 -9.84
CA LYS A 30 2.04 2.55 -10.06
C LYS A 30 1.05 3.05 -9.02
N GLU A 31 1.39 4.18 -8.41
CA GLU A 31 0.56 4.86 -7.42
C GLU A 31 -0.36 5.87 -8.13
N GLU A 32 -1.65 5.80 -7.83
CA GLU A 32 -2.66 6.79 -8.17
C GLU A 32 -3.34 7.23 -6.87
N GLN A 33 -3.55 8.53 -6.71
CA GLN A 33 -3.94 9.07 -5.42
C GLN A 33 -4.94 10.22 -5.55
N THR A 34 -5.96 10.16 -4.71
CA THR A 34 -6.98 11.21 -4.56
C THR A 34 -6.83 11.84 -3.20
N PHE A 35 -6.57 13.15 -3.17
CA PHE A 35 -6.38 13.93 -1.95
C PHE A 35 -7.72 14.42 -1.39
N GLY A 36 -7.84 14.44 -0.06
CA GLY A 36 -9.02 14.89 0.67
C GLY A 36 -8.86 14.67 2.17
N MET A 37 -9.94 14.85 2.94
CA MET A 37 -9.95 14.49 4.37
C MET A 37 -9.66 13.00 4.59
N VAL A 38 -10.07 12.19 3.62
CA VAL A 38 -9.71 10.80 3.47
C VAL A 38 -8.95 10.68 2.16
N ARG A 39 -7.69 10.25 2.23
CA ARG A 39 -6.84 10.02 1.06
C ARG A 39 -7.05 8.59 0.57
N ASP A 40 -7.33 8.46 -0.73
CA ASP A 40 -7.49 7.17 -1.39
C ASP A 40 -6.27 6.90 -2.25
N LEU A 41 -5.57 5.81 -1.96
CA LEU A 41 -4.36 5.38 -2.64
C LEU A 41 -4.65 4.08 -3.38
N THR A 42 -4.61 4.13 -4.70
CA THR A 42 -4.72 2.97 -5.57
C THR A 42 -3.36 2.60 -6.12
N LEU A 43 -2.90 1.38 -5.80
CA LEU A 43 -1.65 0.80 -6.27
C LEU A 43 -1.98 -0.24 -7.34
N LYS A 44 -1.67 0.06 -8.60
CA LYS A 44 -1.92 -0.84 -9.72
C LYS A 44 -0.62 -1.47 -10.20
N SER A 45 -0.60 -2.80 -10.29
CA SER A 45 0.57 -3.51 -10.80
C SER A 45 0.76 -3.30 -12.30
N THR A 46 2.02 -3.14 -12.71
CA THR A 46 2.41 -2.98 -14.12
C THR A 46 2.83 -4.30 -14.77
N ASN A 47 3.05 -5.35 -13.99
CA ASN A 47 3.55 -6.64 -14.49
C ASN A 47 2.71 -7.86 -14.07
N TYR A 48 1.70 -7.67 -13.22
CA TYR A 48 0.72 -8.70 -12.84
C TYR A 48 -0.68 -8.09 -12.77
N ASN A 49 -1.72 -8.94 -12.83
CA ASN A 49 -3.07 -8.50 -12.51
C ASN A 49 -3.23 -8.40 -10.99
N LEU A 50 -2.72 -7.32 -10.39
CA LEU A 50 -2.85 -7.00 -8.97
C LEU A 50 -3.22 -5.53 -8.83
N MET A 51 -4.19 -5.26 -7.97
CA MET A 51 -4.57 -3.91 -7.58
C MET A 51 -4.80 -3.88 -6.07
N CYS A 52 -4.17 -2.92 -5.39
CA CYS A 52 -4.40 -2.66 -3.98
C CYS A 52 -4.99 -1.26 -3.80
N ARG A 53 -5.89 -1.10 -2.84
CA ARG A 53 -6.47 0.16 -2.42
C ARG A 53 -6.25 0.33 -0.92
N ILE A 54 -5.66 1.47 -0.56
CA ILE A 54 -5.38 1.88 0.81
C ILE A 54 -6.15 3.17 1.06
N VAL A 55 -6.97 3.19 2.10
CA VAL A 55 -7.76 4.37 2.49
C VAL A 55 -7.19 4.91 3.80
N PHE A 56 -6.75 6.16 3.80
CA PHE A 56 -6.07 6.81 4.91
C PHE A 56 -6.87 8.03 5.41
N ASP A 57 -7.20 8.09 6.70
CA ASP A 57 -7.79 9.26 7.33
C ASP A 57 -6.68 10.22 7.76
N GLU A 58 -6.52 11.32 7.03
CA GLU A 58 -5.49 12.33 7.29
C GLU A 58 -5.67 13.02 8.65
N ARG A 59 -6.91 13.05 9.20
CA ARG A 59 -7.17 13.72 10.49
C ARG A 59 -6.69 12.90 11.68
N LYS A 60 -6.74 11.57 11.53
CA LYS A 60 -6.36 10.62 12.58
C LYS A 60 -4.98 10.04 12.33
N GLU A 61 -4.40 10.29 11.16
CA GLU A 61 -3.18 9.68 10.66
C GLU A 61 -3.26 8.13 10.71
N LYS A 62 -4.42 7.58 10.32
CA LYS A 62 -4.71 6.14 10.38
C LYS A 62 -5.21 5.58 9.06
N VAL A 63 -4.75 4.38 8.74
CA VAL A 63 -5.29 3.56 7.65
C VAL A 63 -6.60 2.92 8.11
N ILE A 64 -7.65 3.15 7.33
CA ILE A 64 -9.00 2.63 7.56
C ILE A 64 -9.20 1.31 6.82
N ILE A 65 -8.70 1.22 5.59
CA ILE A 65 -8.92 0.06 4.71
C ILE A 65 -7.63 -0.27 3.99
N VAL A 66 -7.26 -1.55 4.00
CA VAL A 66 -6.34 -2.15 3.04
C VAL A 66 -7.11 -3.24 2.31
N SER A 67 -7.15 -3.15 0.99
CA SER A 67 -7.75 -4.19 0.16
C SER A 67 -6.85 -4.46 -1.03
N CYS A 68 -6.69 -5.72 -1.40
CA CYS A 68 -5.97 -6.11 -2.61
C CYS A 68 -6.82 -7.13 -3.36
N LYS A 69 -6.70 -7.14 -4.69
CA LYS A 69 -7.37 -8.10 -5.57
C LYS A 69 -6.41 -8.55 -6.66
N GLY A 70 -6.45 -9.85 -6.97
CA GLY A 70 -5.68 -10.46 -8.06
C GLY A 70 -4.47 -11.26 -7.57
N PHE A 71 -3.34 -11.17 -8.28
CA PHE A 71 -2.17 -12.02 -8.07
C PHE A 71 -1.64 -11.97 -6.64
N LYS A 72 -1.70 -13.10 -5.93
CA LYS A 72 -1.26 -13.25 -4.54
C LYS A 72 -1.81 -12.16 -3.61
N SER A 73 -3.04 -11.68 -3.88
CA SER A 73 -3.61 -10.51 -3.20
C SER A 73 -3.68 -10.65 -1.70
N ASP A 74 -3.96 -11.84 -1.18
CA ASP A 74 -4.08 -12.07 0.27
C ASP A 74 -2.72 -11.92 0.97
N ILE A 75 -1.66 -12.44 0.36
CA ILE A 75 -0.28 -12.32 0.88
C ILE A 75 0.16 -10.86 0.82
N VAL A 76 -0.05 -10.19 -0.32
CA VAL A 76 0.29 -8.78 -0.49
C VAL A 76 -0.45 -7.91 0.53
N LYS A 77 -1.76 -8.15 0.70
CA LYS A 77 -2.58 -7.46 1.69
C LYS A 77 -2.02 -7.64 3.10
N ALA A 78 -1.76 -8.89 3.50
CA ALA A 78 -1.21 -9.18 4.82
C ALA A 78 0.12 -8.48 5.07
N MET A 79 1.03 -8.48 4.08
CA MET A 79 2.31 -7.76 4.19
C MET A 79 2.11 -6.26 4.41
N ILE A 80 1.23 -5.62 3.62
CA ILE A 80 0.92 -4.20 3.75
C ILE A 80 0.31 -3.89 5.12
N GLU A 81 -0.67 -4.68 5.56
CA GLU A 81 -1.33 -4.49 6.86
C GLU A 81 -0.34 -4.66 8.01
N GLU A 82 0.51 -5.69 7.99
CA GLU A 82 1.53 -5.90 9.02
C GLU A 82 2.54 -4.75 9.08
N SER A 83 2.95 -4.24 7.92
CA SER A 83 3.85 -3.10 7.81
C SER A 83 3.22 -1.83 8.40
N MET A 84 1.97 -1.54 8.04
CA MET A 84 1.22 -0.41 8.59
C MET A 84 0.98 -0.58 10.10
N LYS A 85 0.79 -1.81 10.59
CA LYS A 85 0.73 -2.12 12.02
C LYS A 85 2.03 -1.74 12.72
N ARG A 86 3.17 -2.17 12.18
CA ARG A 86 4.51 -1.86 12.73
C ARG A 86 4.80 -0.36 12.74
N SER A 87 4.37 0.36 11.69
CA SER A 87 4.47 1.82 11.60
C SER A 87 3.47 2.57 12.47
N GLY A 88 2.60 1.88 13.21
CA GLY A 88 1.59 2.51 14.06
C GLY A 88 0.46 3.20 13.28
N LEU A 89 0.30 2.88 11.99
CA LEU A 89 -0.68 3.50 11.09
C LEU A 89 -2.05 2.79 11.11
N LEU A 90 -2.14 1.56 11.62
CA LEU A 90 -3.44 0.92 11.83
C LEU A 90 -4.12 1.42 13.10
N TYR A 91 -5.45 1.35 13.11
CA TYR A 91 -6.20 1.41 14.36
C TYR A 91 -5.78 0.21 15.22
N VAL A 92 -5.33 0.48 16.44
CA VAL A 92 -5.04 -0.59 17.41
C VAL A 92 -6.39 -1.25 17.69
N SER A 93 -6.52 -2.51 17.29
CA SER A 93 -7.64 -3.36 17.69
C SER A 93 -7.52 -3.72 19.16
#